data_AF-A0A0K0EER2-F1
#
_entry.id   AF-A0A0K0EER2-F1
#
_cell.length_a   1.000
_cell.length_b   1.000
_cell.length_c   1.000
_cell.angle_alpha   90.00
_cell.angle_beta   90.00
_cell.angle_gamma   90.00
#
_symmetry.space_group_name_H-M   'P 1'
#
loop_
_entity.id
_entity.type
_entity.pdbx_description
1 polymer ?
#
loop_
_entity_poly.entity_id
_entity_poly.type
_entity_poly.pdbx_seq_one_letter_code
_entity_poly.pdbx_strand_id
1 'polypeptide(L)'
;MDLNNNKNKIINKKLKKPITFRDKIKLRHLELEPLCCMDSCLIRGGCLTIAVFEAIYIAITTLIGIYITYKYQLFNVTFSNTSSLVIYLSIIIFYNLISCFFIALMLHGLLSFQKKYLWLHWNFDKISLIFHIFMFGATFFFLSTNFLIGEFSKENITLLCCFGFQIPLQLWSLSVVKRCSDYFNLLKVLIKLAEH
;
A
#
# COMPACT_ATOMS: atom_id res chain seq x y z
N MET A 1 -15.73 -57.51 1.13
CA MET A 1 -15.87 -56.84 2.46
C MET A 1 -15.10 -55.51 2.41
N ASP A 2 -15.35 -54.66 1.40
CA ASP A 2 -14.37 -53.63 0.96
C ASP A 2 -14.91 -52.21 0.73
N LEU A 3 -16.18 -51.94 1.05
CA LEU A 3 -16.75 -50.61 0.89
C LEU A 3 -16.27 -49.61 1.95
N ASN A 4 -15.95 -50.09 3.17
CA ASN A 4 -15.45 -49.23 4.25
C ASN A 4 -14.00 -48.77 4.05
N ASN A 5 -13.15 -49.60 3.44
CA ASN A 5 -11.75 -49.26 3.20
C ASN A 5 -11.58 -48.17 2.14
N ASN A 6 -12.43 -48.16 1.10
CA ASN A 6 -12.43 -47.11 0.08
C ASN A 6 -13.01 -45.79 0.60
N LYS A 7 -14.06 -45.80 1.42
CA LYS A 7 -14.58 -44.58 2.06
C LYS A 7 -13.53 -43.95 2.98
N ASN A 8 -12.81 -44.74 3.78
CA ASN A 8 -11.75 -44.24 4.65
C ASN A 8 -10.55 -43.66 3.86
N LYS A 9 -10.18 -44.25 2.72
CA LYS A 9 -9.15 -43.67 1.82
C LYS A 9 -9.58 -42.35 1.17
N ILE A 10 -10.85 -42.23 0.77
CA ILE A 10 -11.38 -40.99 0.18
C ILE A 10 -11.51 -39.88 1.23
N ILE A 11 -11.92 -40.21 2.45
CA ILE A 11 -11.98 -39.28 3.59
C ILE A 11 -10.57 -38.81 3.98
N ASN A 12 -9.58 -39.71 4.05
CA ASN A 12 -8.18 -39.35 4.34
C ASN A 12 -7.54 -38.51 3.23
N LYS A 13 -7.92 -38.67 1.96
CA LYS A 13 -7.49 -37.79 0.87
C LYS A 13 -8.13 -36.39 0.95
N LYS A 14 -9.38 -36.28 1.42
CA LYS A 14 -10.07 -34.99 1.62
C LYS A 14 -9.62 -34.25 2.89
N LEU A 15 -9.08 -34.95 3.90
CA LEU A 15 -8.53 -34.37 5.13
C LEU A 15 -7.10 -33.85 4.99
N LYS A 16 -6.36 -34.26 3.95
CA LYS A 16 -5.08 -33.62 3.60
C LYS A 16 -5.35 -32.26 2.97
N LYS A 17 -5.63 -31.25 3.80
CA LYS A 17 -5.61 -29.85 3.36
C LYS A 17 -4.29 -29.61 2.64
N PRO A 18 -4.28 -29.07 1.41
CA PRO A 18 -3.05 -28.71 0.75
C PRO A 18 -2.30 -27.75 1.68
N ILE A 19 -1.12 -28.18 2.15
CA ILE A 19 -0.27 -27.42 3.07
C ILE A 19 -0.02 -26.06 2.42
N THR A 20 -0.42 -24.98 3.09
CA THR A 20 -0.27 -23.65 2.51
C THR A 20 1.22 -23.32 2.40
N PHE A 21 1.61 -22.44 1.47
CA PHE A 21 3.01 -22.03 1.34
C PHE A 21 3.58 -21.48 2.66
N ARG A 22 2.72 -20.80 3.45
CA ARG A 22 3.04 -20.35 4.81
C ARG A 22 3.39 -21.52 5.74
N ASP A 23 2.62 -22.61 5.67
CA ASP A 23 2.87 -23.79 6.48
C ASP A 23 4.13 -24.54 6.03
N LYS A 24 4.42 -24.56 4.72
CA LYS A 24 5.67 -25.10 4.17
C LYS A 24 6.91 -24.36 4.69
N ILE A 25 6.87 -23.02 4.70
CA ILE A 25 7.92 -22.18 5.32
C ILE A 25 8.05 -22.52 6.80
N LYS A 26 6.93 -22.58 7.53
CA LYS A 26 6.94 -22.84 8.98
C LYS A 26 7.54 -24.20 9.31
N LEU A 27 7.29 -25.22 8.51
CA LEU A 27 7.84 -26.57 8.71
C LEU A 27 9.35 -26.65 8.49
N ARG A 28 9.91 -25.83 7.60
CA ARG A 28 11.32 -25.86 7.21
C ARG A 28 12.10 -24.60 7.59
N HIS A 29 11.59 -23.81 8.53
CA HIS A 29 12.18 -22.52 8.89
C HIS A 29 13.64 -22.65 9.34
N LEU A 30 13.98 -23.76 10.04
CA LEU A 30 15.34 -24.09 10.48
C LEU A 30 16.27 -24.47 9.33
N GLU A 31 15.78 -25.17 8.30
CA GLU A 31 16.57 -25.52 7.09
C GLU A 31 16.89 -24.28 6.23
N LEU A 32 16.13 -23.20 6.42
CA LEU A 32 16.23 -21.96 5.66
C LEU A 32 16.97 -20.84 6.44
N GLU A 33 17.54 -21.12 7.61
CA GLU A 33 18.43 -20.18 8.32
C GLU A 33 19.81 -20.14 7.62
N PRO A 34 20.41 -18.96 7.35
CA PRO A 34 20.11 -17.61 7.86
C PRO A 34 19.14 -16.79 6.99
N LEU A 35 18.77 -17.28 5.81
CA LEU A 35 18.02 -16.52 4.80
C LEU A 35 16.58 -16.18 5.21
N CYS A 36 15.92 -17.04 6.00
CA CYS A 36 14.50 -16.89 6.34
C CYS A 36 14.20 -15.96 7.52
N CYS A 37 15.15 -15.74 8.44
CA CYS A 37 14.86 -15.04 9.68
C CYS A 37 15.31 -13.58 9.65
N MET A 38 16.53 -13.27 9.20
CA MET A 38 17.04 -11.90 9.25
C MET A 38 16.57 -11.06 8.05
N ASP A 39 16.86 -11.51 6.83
CA ASP A 39 16.51 -10.77 5.61
C ASP A 39 15.01 -10.69 5.37
N SER A 40 14.27 -11.79 5.65
CA SER A 40 12.81 -11.80 5.56
C SER A 40 12.17 -10.78 6.49
N CYS A 41 12.62 -10.73 7.75
CA CYS A 41 12.06 -9.81 8.74
C CYS A 41 12.43 -8.36 8.41
N LEU A 42 13.66 -8.11 7.97
CA LEU A 42 14.10 -6.76 7.59
C LEU A 42 13.29 -6.24 6.39
N ILE A 43 13.16 -7.05 5.33
CA ILE A 43 12.49 -6.61 4.10
C ILE A 43 10.97 -6.49 4.31
N ARG A 44 10.34 -7.42 5.06
CA ARG A 44 8.92 -7.31 5.44
C ARG A 44 8.68 -6.16 6.40
N GLY A 45 9.61 -5.90 7.32
CA GLY A 45 9.61 -4.74 8.21
C GLY A 45 9.61 -3.44 7.41
N GLY A 46 10.49 -3.33 6.40
CA GLY A 46 10.50 -2.18 5.48
C GLY A 46 9.17 -1.96 4.76
N CYS A 47 8.55 -3.02 4.23
CA CYS A 47 7.23 -2.92 3.59
C CYS A 47 6.12 -2.54 4.58
N LEU A 48 6.19 -3.03 5.82
CA LEU A 48 5.26 -2.61 6.88
C LEU A 48 5.46 -1.14 7.25
N THR A 49 6.70 -0.67 7.31
CA THR A 49 7.02 0.74 7.57
C THR A 49 6.45 1.64 6.47
N ILE A 50 6.53 1.23 5.21
CA ILE A 50 5.88 1.93 4.08
C ILE A 50 4.37 2.00 4.31
N ALA A 51 3.72 0.88 4.62
CA ALA A 51 2.28 0.82 4.89
C ALA A 51 1.86 1.81 5.98
N VAL A 52 2.67 1.90 7.05
CA VAL A 52 2.45 2.82 8.16
C VAL A 52 2.61 4.28 7.73
N PHE A 53 3.67 4.62 6.99
CA PHE A 53 3.85 5.99 6.50
C PHE A 53 2.76 6.42 5.53
N GLU A 54 2.31 5.54 4.64
CA GLU A 54 1.18 5.83 3.75
C GLU A 54 -0.13 6.02 4.54
N ALA A 55 -0.38 5.19 5.55
CA ALA A 55 -1.55 5.36 6.42
C ALA A 55 -1.51 6.70 7.18
N ILE A 56 -0.33 7.12 7.67
CA ILE A 56 -0.15 8.43 8.32
C ILE A 56 -0.39 9.56 7.32
N TYR A 57 0.15 9.47 6.11
CA TYR A 57 -0.08 10.45 5.05
C TYR A 57 -1.58 10.60 4.73
N ILE A 58 -2.29 9.48 4.57
CA ILE A 58 -3.74 9.47 4.32
C ILE A 58 -4.48 10.12 5.50
N ALA A 59 -4.12 9.79 6.74
CA ALA A 59 -4.75 10.38 7.92
C ALA A 59 -4.55 11.90 7.97
N ILE A 60 -3.33 12.40 7.72
CA ILE A 60 -3.04 13.84 7.73
C ILE A 60 -3.80 14.56 6.62
N THR A 61 -3.72 14.07 5.39
CA THR A 61 -4.38 14.72 4.23
C THR A 61 -5.90 14.68 4.31
N THR A 62 -6.49 13.59 4.83
CA THR A 62 -7.95 13.52 5.07
C THR A 62 -8.38 14.50 6.16
N LEU A 63 -7.65 14.61 7.28
CA LEU A 63 -7.95 15.58 8.34
C LEU A 63 -7.87 17.03 7.83
N ILE A 64 -6.84 17.36 7.04
CA ILE A 64 -6.70 18.67 6.41
C ILE A 64 -7.87 18.92 5.44
N GLY A 65 -8.24 17.94 4.62
CA GLY A 65 -9.36 18.06 3.69
C GLY A 65 -10.70 18.29 4.39
N ILE A 66 -10.97 17.57 5.48
CA ILE A 66 -12.16 17.77 6.33
C ILE A 66 -12.15 19.17 6.94
N TYR A 67 -11.00 19.61 7.46
CA TYR A 67 -10.85 20.93 8.06
C TYR A 67 -11.11 22.06 7.05
N ILE A 68 -10.53 21.98 5.84
CA ILE A 68 -10.76 22.95 4.76
C ILE A 68 -12.25 22.97 4.38
N THR A 69 -12.86 21.79 4.26
CA THR A 69 -14.29 21.64 3.93
C THR A 69 -15.18 22.32 4.97
N TYR A 70 -14.86 22.15 6.26
CA TYR A 70 -15.55 22.80 7.37
C TYR A 70 -15.32 24.32 7.38
N LYS A 71 -14.07 24.76 7.25
CA LYS A 71 -13.65 26.17 7.29
C LYS A 71 -14.33 27.01 6.20
N TYR A 72 -14.45 26.48 4.99
CA TYR A 72 -15.07 27.17 3.86
C TYR A 72 -16.54 26.80 3.62
N GLN A 73 -17.16 26.07 4.57
CA GLN A 73 -18.56 25.67 4.51
C GLN A 73 -18.98 25.09 3.15
N LEU A 74 -18.14 24.26 2.54
CA LEU A 74 -18.31 23.85 1.14
C LEU A 74 -19.63 23.12 0.86
N PHE A 75 -20.26 22.53 1.88
CA PHE A 75 -21.56 21.87 1.76
C PHE A 75 -22.76 22.82 1.77
N ASN A 76 -22.60 24.05 2.27
CA ASN A 76 -23.69 25.02 2.40
C ASN A 76 -23.69 26.09 1.29
N VAL A 77 -22.60 26.20 0.54
CA VAL A 77 -22.43 27.27 -0.46
C VAL A 77 -22.89 26.79 -1.83
N THR A 78 -23.75 27.60 -2.47
CA THR A 78 -24.20 27.44 -3.85
C THR A 78 -23.00 27.32 -4.80
N PHE A 79 -23.04 26.31 -5.66
CA PHE A 79 -21.98 25.70 -6.48
C PHE A 79 -21.07 26.60 -7.35
N SER A 80 -21.20 27.93 -7.35
CA SER A 80 -20.54 28.77 -8.37
C SER A 80 -19.05 29.02 -8.10
N ASN A 81 -18.67 29.48 -6.91
CA ASN A 81 -17.27 29.86 -6.62
C ASN A 81 -16.46 28.77 -5.91
N THR A 82 -17.10 27.75 -5.37
CA THR A 82 -16.46 26.63 -4.65
C THR A 82 -16.11 25.45 -5.56
N SER A 83 -16.50 25.49 -6.84
CA SER A 83 -16.37 24.39 -7.79
C SER A 83 -14.93 23.88 -7.92
N SER A 84 -13.95 24.77 -8.04
CA SER A 84 -12.54 24.40 -8.18
C SER A 84 -11.96 23.72 -6.94
N LEU A 85 -12.23 24.26 -5.75
CA LEU A 85 -11.76 23.70 -4.49
C LEU A 85 -12.43 22.35 -4.20
N VAL A 86 -13.72 22.20 -4.51
CA VAL A 86 -14.44 20.94 -4.38
C VAL A 86 -13.85 19.88 -5.30
N ILE A 87 -13.55 20.22 -6.57
CA ILE A 87 -12.89 19.30 -7.50
C ILE A 87 -11.51 18.90 -6.98
N TYR A 88 -10.71 19.87 -6.53
CA TYR A 88 -9.36 19.64 -5.99
C TYR A 88 -9.37 18.71 -4.78
N LEU A 89 -10.25 18.95 -3.79
CA LEU A 89 -10.40 18.09 -2.62
C LEU A 89 -10.96 16.71 -2.99
N SER A 90 -11.85 16.63 -3.96
CA SER A 90 -12.40 15.35 -4.45
C SER A 90 -11.30 14.46 -5.04
N ILE A 91 -10.35 15.05 -5.79
CA ILE A 91 -9.19 14.33 -6.32
C ILE A 91 -8.34 13.75 -5.19
N ILE A 92 -8.08 14.54 -4.13
CA ILE A 92 -7.30 14.09 -2.96
C ILE A 92 -8.01 12.95 -2.23
N ILE A 93 -9.32 13.08 -1.98
CA ILE A 93 -10.11 12.04 -1.30
C ILE A 93 -10.13 10.76 -2.14
N PHE A 94 -10.33 10.86 -3.46
CA PHE A 94 -10.32 9.71 -4.36
C PHE A 94 -8.97 8.99 -4.35
N TYR A 95 -7.86 9.76 -4.42
CA TYR A 95 -6.52 9.21 -4.29
C TYR A 95 -6.30 8.49 -2.94
N ASN A 96 -6.78 9.07 -1.84
CA ASN A 96 -6.66 8.48 -0.51
C ASN A 96 -7.44 7.16 -0.39
N LEU A 97 -8.63 7.06 -0.99
CA LEU A 97 -9.39 5.81 -1.03
C LEU A 97 -8.67 4.72 -1.82
N ILE A 98 -8.10 5.06 -2.98
CA ILE A 98 -7.28 4.14 -3.77
C ILE A 98 -6.05 3.69 -2.97
N SER A 99 -5.38 4.63 -2.29
CA SER A 99 -4.20 4.34 -1.47
C SER A 99 -4.53 3.36 -0.34
N CYS A 100 -5.63 3.56 0.38
CA CYS A 100 -6.10 2.61 1.40
C CYS A 100 -6.28 1.19 0.84
N PHE A 101 -6.84 1.06 -0.36
CA PHE A 101 -7.00 -0.24 -1.02
C PHE A 101 -5.65 -0.89 -1.32
N PHE A 102 -4.67 -0.14 -1.84
CA PHE A 102 -3.34 -0.67 -2.13
C PHE A 102 -2.51 -1.00 -0.89
N ILE A 103 -2.68 -0.26 0.22
CA ILE A 103 -2.12 -0.63 1.53
C ILE A 103 -2.67 -1.98 1.98
N ALA A 104 -3.99 -2.17 1.91
CA ALA A 104 -4.62 -3.43 2.30
C ALA A 104 -4.15 -4.61 1.41
N LEU A 105 -4.01 -4.38 0.10
CA LEU A 105 -3.45 -5.37 -0.82
C LEU A 105 -2.01 -5.73 -0.47
N MET A 106 -1.16 -4.74 -0.17
CA MET A 106 0.22 -4.99 0.22
C MET A 106 0.29 -5.80 1.53
N LEU A 107 -0.45 -5.41 2.56
CA LEU A 107 -0.52 -6.14 3.83
C LEU A 107 -0.99 -7.58 3.63
N HIS A 108 -2.02 -7.77 2.82
CA HIS A 108 -2.48 -9.11 2.45
C HIS A 108 -1.40 -9.91 1.71
N GLY A 109 -0.65 -9.28 0.79
CA GLY A 109 0.48 -9.86 0.09
C GLY A 109 1.63 -10.29 1.01
N LEU A 110 1.96 -9.45 2.00
CA LEU A 110 2.98 -9.72 3.00
C LEU A 110 2.59 -10.88 3.94
N LEU A 111 1.31 -11.01 4.28
CA LEU A 111 0.80 -12.09 5.13
C LEU A 111 0.64 -13.41 4.38
N SER A 112 0.27 -13.36 3.10
CA SER A 112 0.03 -14.53 2.26
C SER A 112 1.26 -15.00 1.47
N PHE A 113 2.39 -14.28 1.55
CA PHE A 113 3.62 -14.52 0.77
C PHE A 113 3.35 -14.55 -0.75
N GLN A 114 2.40 -13.72 -1.21
CA GLN A 114 1.98 -13.67 -2.60
C GLN A 114 2.57 -12.46 -3.32
N LYS A 115 3.59 -12.72 -4.15
CA LYS A 115 4.26 -11.71 -4.99
C LYS A 115 3.33 -10.88 -5.88
N LYS A 116 2.17 -11.41 -6.27
CA LYS A 116 1.24 -10.72 -7.18
C LYS A 116 0.76 -9.40 -6.57
N TYR A 117 0.42 -9.40 -5.28
CA TYR A 117 -0.05 -8.20 -4.59
C TYR A 117 1.08 -7.18 -4.40
N LEU A 118 2.30 -7.64 -4.10
CA LEU A 118 3.47 -6.74 -4.02
C LEU A 118 3.80 -6.11 -5.37
N TRP A 119 3.67 -6.86 -6.46
CA TRP A 119 3.87 -6.32 -7.81
C TRP A 119 2.78 -5.31 -8.21
N LEU A 120 1.52 -5.55 -7.79
CA LEU A 120 0.44 -4.59 -7.97
C LEU A 120 0.72 -3.30 -7.18
N HIS A 121 1.12 -3.41 -5.92
CA HIS A 121 1.49 -2.25 -5.09
C HIS A 121 2.70 -1.51 -5.68
N TRP A 122 3.73 -2.22 -6.13
CA TRP A 122 4.89 -1.61 -6.80
C TRP A 122 4.53 -0.82 -8.07
N ASN A 123 3.55 -1.28 -8.85
CA ASN A 123 3.05 -0.51 -9.99
C ASN A 123 2.23 0.70 -9.54
N PHE A 124 1.46 0.56 -8.46
CA PHE A 124 0.75 1.67 -7.85
C PHE A 124 1.73 2.75 -7.36
N ASP A 125 2.83 2.40 -6.70
CA ASP A 125 3.86 3.34 -6.24
C ASP A 125 4.43 4.19 -7.38
N LYS A 126 4.57 3.63 -8.60
CA LYS A 126 5.01 4.41 -9.78
C LYS A 126 3.99 5.45 -10.19
N ILE A 127 2.72 5.05 -10.23
CA ILE A 127 1.62 5.96 -10.58
C ILE A 127 1.47 7.01 -9.49
N SER A 128 1.58 6.60 -8.23
CA SER A 128 1.57 7.47 -7.05
C SER A 128 2.70 8.49 -7.09
N LEU A 129 3.92 8.11 -7.47
CA LEU A 129 5.03 9.05 -7.62
C LEU A 129 4.70 10.15 -8.65
N ILE A 130 4.18 9.77 -9.82
CA ILE A 130 3.77 10.73 -10.86
C ILE A 130 2.66 11.64 -10.32
N PHE A 131 1.67 11.07 -9.63
CA PHE A 131 0.58 11.81 -9.02
C PHE A 131 1.10 12.83 -7.99
N HIS A 132 2.03 12.47 -7.13
CA HIS A 132 2.59 13.39 -6.12
C HIS A 132 3.43 14.51 -6.74
N ILE A 133 4.20 14.23 -7.79
CA ILE A 133 4.94 15.26 -8.53
C ILE A 133 3.94 16.24 -9.18
N PHE A 134 2.90 15.72 -9.82
CA PHE A 134 1.86 16.53 -10.43
C PHE A 134 1.11 17.37 -9.40
N MET A 135 0.65 16.76 -8.30
CA MET A 135 -0.08 17.46 -7.25
C MET A 135 0.79 18.49 -6.54
N PHE A 136 2.07 18.21 -6.30
CA PHE A 136 3.00 19.20 -5.73
C PHE A 136 3.12 20.42 -6.66
N GLY A 137 3.37 20.20 -7.95
CA GLY A 137 3.48 21.27 -8.94
C GLY A 137 2.17 22.05 -9.14
N ALA A 138 1.04 21.35 -9.25
CA ALA A 138 -0.28 21.95 -9.39
C ALA A 138 -0.68 22.77 -8.17
N THR A 139 -0.41 22.27 -6.96
CA THR A 139 -0.68 22.99 -5.71
C THR A 139 0.18 24.24 -5.61
N PHE A 140 1.48 24.13 -5.88
CA PHE A 140 2.38 25.28 -5.91
C PHE A 140 1.93 26.34 -6.94
N PHE A 141 1.53 25.90 -8.14
CA PHE A 141 1.02 26.78 -9.19
C PHE A 141 -0.28 27.47 -8.77
N PHE A 142 -1.27 26.73 -8.28
CA PHE A 142 -2.55 27.31 -7.86
C PHE A 142 -2.43 28.25 -6.65
N LEU A 143 -1.47 27.99 -5.75
CA LEU A 143 -1.13 28.92 -4.67
C LEU A 143 -0.49 30.19 -5.22
N SER A 144 0.42 30.07 -6.18
CA SER A 144 1.11 31.21 -6.80
C SER A 144 0.18 32.10 -7.64
N THR A 145 -0.85 31.52 -8.25
CA THR A 145 -1.84 32.25 -9.05
C THR A 145 -3.06 32.71 -8.24
N ASN A 146 -3.04 32.57 -6.91
CA ASN A 146 -4.18 32.88 -6.01
C ASN A 146 -5.51 32.21 -6.42
N PHE A 147 -5.42 31.02 -7.03
CA PHE A 147 -6.60 30.28 -7.48
C PHE A 147 -7.24 29.48 -6.35
N LEU A 148 -6.43 29.06 -5.36
CA LEU A 148 -6.92 28.41 -4.14
C LEU A 148 -7.32 29.45 -3.10
N ILE A 149 -8.52 29.26 -2.54
CA ILE A 149 -9.01 30.09 -1.44
C ILE A 149 -8.05 29.94 -0.25
N GLY A 150 -7.63 31.07 0.31
CA GLY A 150 -6.71 31.11 1.46
C GLY A 150 -5.24 31.27 1.10
N GLU A 151 -4.87 31.31 -0.19
CA GLU A 151 -3.48 31.56 -0.62
C GLU A 151 -2.48 30.71 0.17
N PHE A 152 -1.37 31.28 0.65
CA PHE A 152 -0.38 30.61 1.51
C PHE A 152 -0.82 30.51 2.97
N SER A 153 -2.03 30.02 3.22
CA SER A 153 -2.50 29.68 4.56
C SER A 153 -1.74 28.46 5.13
N LYS A 154 -1.75 28.30 6.45
CA LYS A 154 -1.07 27.19 7.14
C LYS A 154 -1.51 25.82 6.61
N GLU A 155 -2.79 25.68 6.25
CA GLU A 155 -3.36 24.43 5.75
C GLU A 155 -2.82 24.08 4.36
N ASN A 156 -2.78 25.06 3.46
CA ASN A 156 -2.27 24.89 2.10
C ASN A 156 -0.76 24.64 2.10
N ILE A 157 0.00 25.32 2.96
CA ILE A 157 1.44 25.05 3.16
C ILE A 157 1.64 23.64 3.68
N THR A 158 0.84 23.20 4.65
CA THR A 158 0.94 21.83 5.19
C THR A 158 0.66 20.80 4.10
N LEU A 159 -0.38 21.03 3.27
CA LEU A 159 -0.72 20.15 2.16
C LEU A 159 0.41 20.09 1.10
N LEU A 160 1.01 21.23 0.76
CA LEU A 160 2.16 21.31 -0.14
C LEU A 160 3.35 20.52 0.42
N CYS A 161 3.65 20.68 1.71
CA CYS A 161 4.69 19.91 2.40
C CYS A 161 4.38 18.41 2.39
N CYS A 162 3.13 18.00 2.62
CA CYS A 162 2.73 16.59 2.54
C CYS A 162 3.01 16.00 1.16
N PHE A 163 2.65 16.69 0.07
CA PHE A 163 2.98 16.23 -1.28
C PHE A 163 4.49 16.17 -1.52
N GLY A 164 5.24 17.15 -1.02
CA GLY A 164 6.70 17.19 -1.15
C GLY A 164 7.40 16.04 -0.42
N PHE A 165 7.03 15.76 0.83
CA PHE A 165 7.59 14.66 1.62
C PHE A 165 7.25 13.27 1.06
N GLN A 166 6.14 13.16 0.35
CA GLN A 166 5.70 11.89 -0.21
C GLN A 166 6.56 11.46 -1.42
N ILE A 167 7.19 12.39 -2.15
CA ILE A 167 8.07 12.07 -3.28
C ILE A 167 9.28 11.19 -2.87
N PRO A 168 10.14 11.59 -1.90
CA PRO A 168 11.24 10.74 -1.46
C PRO A 168 10.76 9.44 -0.81
N LEU A 169 9.62 9.47 -0.11
CA LEU A 169 9.02 8.27 0.47
C LEU A 169 8.60 7.26 -0.61
N GLN A 170 7.98 7.72 -1.70
CA GLN A 170 7.57 6.86 -2.83
C GLN A 170 8.78 6.30 -3.58
N LEU A 171 9.85 7.10 -3.76
CA LEU A 171 11.11 6.60 -4.32
C LEU A 171 11.73 5.51 -3.44
N TRP A 172 11.70 5.69 -2.13
CA TRP A 172 12.14 4.67 -1.19
C TRP A 172 11.25 3.42 -1.26
N SER A 173 9.92 3.59 -1.29
CA SER A 173 8.95 2.50 -1.41
C SER A 173 9.21 1.62 -2.64
N LEU A 174 9.40 2.23 -3.80
CA LEU A 174 9.72 1.53 -5.05
C LEU A 174 10.93 0.60 -4.92
N SER A 175 11.95 1.00 -4.14
CA SER A 175 13.14 0.19 -3.91
C SER A 175 12.89 -0.99 -2.97
N VAL A 176 12.17 -0.75 -1.86
CA VAL A 176 11.91 -1.75 -0.82
C VAL A 176 10.91 -2.78 -1.29
N VAL A 177 9.80 -2.36 -1.91
CA VAL A 177 8.75 -3.25 -2.42
C VAL A 177 9.31 -4.15 -3.53
N LYS A 178 10.16 -3.59 -4.41
CA LYS A 178 10.86 -4.39 -5.43
C LYS A 178 11.74 -5.47 -4.79
N ARG A 179 12.59 -5.11 -3.82
CA ARG A 179 13.42 -6.09 -3.09
C ARG A 179 12.57 -7.14 -2.38
N CYS A 180 11.43 -6.78 -1.82
CA CYS A 180 10.50 -7.73 -1.20
C CYS A 180 9.89 -8.71 -2.20
N SER A 181 9.48 -8.22 -3.36
CA SER A 181 8.98 -9.07 -4.45
C SER A 181 10.05 -10.05 -4.95
N ASP A 182 11.28 -9.58 -5.13
CA ASP A 182 12.42 -10.41 -5.55
C ASP A 182 12.78 -11.45 -4.48
N TYR A 183 12.77 -11.06 -3.21
CA TYR A 183 12.96 -11.97 -2.08
C TYR A 183 11.87 -13.05 -2.02
N PHE A 184 10.60 -12.72 -2.29
CA PHE A 184 9.53 -13.72 -2.37
C PHE A 184 9.69 -14.69 -3.54
N ASN A 185 10.32 -14.28 -4.65
CA ASN A 185 10.70 -15.20 -5.72
C ASN A 185 11.81 -16.14 -5.28
N LEU A 186 12.86 -15.60 -4.63
CA LEU A 186 13.97 -16.39 -4.08
C LEU A 186 13.45 -17.45 -3.10
N LEU A 187 12.60 -17.05 -2.16
CA LEU A 187 12.01 -17.95 -1.16
C LEU A 187 11.22 -19.09 -1.80
N LYS A 188 10.49 -18.81 -2.88
CA LYS A 188 9.76 -19.84 -3.65
C LYS A 188 10.69 -20.82 -4.35
N VAL A 189 11.83 -20.36 -4.85
CA VAL A 189 12.85 -21.22 -5.48
C VAL A 189 13.53 -22.09 -4.42
N LEU A 190 13.95 -21.52 -3.30
CA LEU A 190 14.58 -22.24 -2.20
C LEU A 190 13.69 -23.36 -1.65
N ILE A 191 12.40 -23.09 -1.45
CA ILE A 191 11.45 -24.11 -0.99
C ILE A 191 11.27 -25.22 -2.02
N LYS A 192 11.24 -24.89 -3.31
CA LYS A 192 11.19 -25.92 -4.36
C LYS A 192 12.44 -26.78 -4.38
N LEU A 193 13.62 -26.20 -4.18
CA LEU A 193 14.88 -26.94 -4.12
C LEU A 193 14.93 -27.86 -2.89
N ALA A 194 14.43 -27.41 -1.73
CA ALA A 194 14.37 -28.23 -0.53
C ALA A 194 13.33 -29.38 -0.60
N GLU A 195 12.33 -29.25 -1.48
CA GLU A 195 11.35 -30.32 -1.73
C GLU A 195 11.88 -31.47 -2.60
N HIS A 196 13.04 -31.28 -3.25
CA HIS A 196 13.76 -32.29 -4.03
C HIS A 196 14.89 -32.93 -3.21
#